data_AF-A0A812ZVV5-F1
#
_entry.id   AF-A0A812ZVV5-F1
#
_cell.length_a   1.000
_cell.length_b   1.000
_cell.length_c   1.000
_cell.angle_alpha   90.00
_cell.angle_beta   90.00
_cell.angle_gamma   90.00
#
_symmetry.space_group_name_H-M   'P 1'
#
loop_
_entity.id
_entity.type
_entity.pdbx_description
1 polymer ?
#
loop_
_entity_poly.entity_id
_entity_poly.type
_entity_poly.pdbx_seq_one_letter_code
_entity_poly.pdbx_strand_id
1 'polypeptide(L)'
;GFGRFGGEAENVGVVVVPREGEVAQPESPGKFVFVASAAPGDVASFSSTKIRESFKTAGPEEHQYLCHAICEEAADFILRPSAEQRAAYKEDFKKLEQQLIASDA
;
A
#
# COMPACT_ATOMS: atom_id res chain seq x y z
N GLY A 1 9.11 -7.17 -20.64
CA GLY A 1 8.37 -6.07 -21.28
C GLY A 1 7.46 -5.48 -20.23
N PHE A 2 7.51 -4.16 -20.01
CA PHE A 2 6.70 -3.49 -19.00
C PHE A 2 5.95 -2.31 -19.60
N GLY A 3 4.78 -2.05 -19.02
CA GLY A 3 3.63 -1.38 -19.59
C GLY A 3 3.91 -0.02 -20.24
N ARG A 4 3.25 0.18 -21.38
CA ARG A 4 3.00 1.52 -21.91
C ARG A 4 2.21 2.30 -20.85
N PHE A 5 2.81 3.31 -20.25
CA PHE A 5 2.05 4.41 -19.63
C PHE A 5 1.43 5.24 -20.78
N GLY A 6 0.45 4.64 -21.46
CA GLY A 6 -0.44 5.31 -22.40
C GLY A 6 -1.63 5.82 -21.61
N GLY A 7 -1.50 6.99 -21.03
CA GLY A 7 -2.60 7.74 -20.45
C GLY A 7 -2.65 9.10 -21.13
N GLU A 8 -3.42 9.19 -22.21
CA GLU A 8 -3.87 10.47 -22.76
C GLU A 8 -4.81 11.14 -21.75
N ALA A 9 -4.23 11.76 -20.73
CA ALA A 9 -4.84 12.89 -20.06
C ALA A 9 -3.93 14.06 -20.41
N GLU A 10 -4.38 14.94 -21.31
CA GLU A 10 -3.57 15.94 -22.03
C GLU A 10 -2.80 16.94 -21.13
N ASN A 11 -2.91 16.83 -19.80
CA ASN A 11 -2.25 17.70 -18.82
C ASN A 11 -1.74 16.94 -17.56
N VAL A 12 -1.42 15.65 -17.64
CA VAL A 12 -0.90 14.87 -16.48
C VAL A 12 0.57 14.55 -16.66
N GLY A 13 1.38 14.91 -15.66
CA GLY A 13 2.78 14.50 -15.53
C GLY A 13 2.95 13.29 -14.63
N VAL A 14 4.04 12.55 -14.81
CA VAL A 14 4.41 11.39 -13.99
C VAL A 14 5.68 11.71 -13.22
N VAL A 15 5.63 11.53 -11.90
CA VAL A 15 6.83 11.55 -11.05
C VAL A 15 7.11 10.12 -10.60
N VAL A 16 8.25 9.58 -11.03
CA VAL A 16 8.73 8.28 -10.61
C VAL A 16 9.54 8.46 -9.33
N VAL A 17 9.16 7.77 -8.26
CA VAL A 17 9.92 7.73 -7.01
C VAL A 17 10.48 6.31 -6.88
N PRO A 18 11.76 6.08 -7.22
CA PRO A 18 12.34 4.74 -7.10
C PRO A 18 12.46 4.34 -5.62
N ARG A 19 12.38 3.04 -5.36
CA ARG A 19 12.76 2.50 -4.05
C ARG A 19 14.28 2.45 -3.93
N GLU A 20 14.79 2.42 -2.71
CA GLU A 20 16.22 2.24 -2.47
C GLU A 20 16.74 0.95 -3.14
N GLY A 21 17.79 1.07 -3.93
CA GLY A 21 18.37 -0.03 -4.72
C GLY A 21 17.70 -0.28 -6.09
N GLU A 22 16.58 0.38 -6.41
CA GLU A 22 16.00 0.33 -7.75
C GLU A 22 16.69 1.30 -8.72
N VAL A 23 16.91 0.84 -9.96
CA VAL A 23 17.44 1.68 -11.03
C VAL A 23 16.28 2.27 -11.82
N ALA A 24 16.02 3.56 -11.61
CA ALA A 24 15.06 4.30 -12.42
C ALA A 24 15.59 4.53 -13.84
N GLN A 25 14.67 4.55 -14.80
CA GLN A 25 14.99 5.02 -16.16
C GLN A 25 15.24 6.54 -16.15
N PRO A 26 16.00 7.08 -17.12
CA PRO A 26 16.21 8.51 -17.24
C PRO A 26 14.88 9.28 -17.39
N GLU A 27 14.87 10.53 -16.93
CA GLU A 27 13.73 11.44 -17.10
C GLU A 27 13.37 11.62 -18.58
N SER A 28 12.10 11.95 -18.83
CA SER A 28 11.62 12.35 -20.15
C SER A 28 10.75 13.61 -20.03
N PRO A 29 11.37 14.80 -19.91
CA PRO A 29 10.63 16.05 -19.75
C PRO A 29 9.68 16.35 -20.92
N GLY A 30 10.05 15.96 -22.14
CA GLY A 30 9.19 16.07 -23.33
C GLY A 30 7.93 15.17 -23.30
N LYS A 31 7.84 14.27 -22.31
CA LYS A 31 6.66 13.45 -21.99
C LYS A 31 6.12 13.72 -20.59
N PHE A 32 6.55 14.81 -19.94
CA PHE A 32 6.22 15.15 -18.56
C PHE A 32 6.57 14.04 -17.54
N VAL A 33 7.65 13.28 -17.76
CA VAL A 33 8.13 12.25 -16.84
C VAL A 33 9.39 12.74 -16.12
N PHE A 34 9.33 12.80 -14.79
CA PHE A 34 10.42 13.23 -13.90
C PHE A 34 10.74 12.14 -12.88
N VAL A 35 11.96 12.11 -12.38
CA VAL A 35 12.43 11.10 -11.42
C VAL A 35 12.85 11.81 -10.14
N ALA A 36 12.17 11.51 -9.04
CA ALA A 36 12.51 12.03 -7.73
C ALA A 36 13.71 11.27 -7.14
N SER A 37 14.24 11.80 -6.02
CA SER A 37 15.17 11.04 -5.17
C SER A 37 14.51 9.75 -4.68
N ALA A 38 15.31 8.70 -4.52
CA ALA A 38 14.81 7.42 -4.04
C ALA A 38 14.18 7.56 -2.64
N ALA A 39 13.10 6.82 -2.40
CA ALA A 39 12.51 6.71 -1.08
C ALA A 39 13.50 5.99 -0.14
N PRO A 40 13.97 6.64 0.94
CA PRO A 40 14.99 6.06 1.81
C PRO A 40 14.40 5.06 2.82
N GLY A 41 15.22 4.09 3.22
CA GLY A 41 14.98 3.26 4.41
C GLY A 41 13.77 2.33 4.32
N ASP A 42 13.18 2.01 5.47
CA ASP A 42 12.16 0.96 5.60
C ASP A 42 10.87 1.23 4.82
N VAL A 43 10.59 2.48 4.47
CA VAL A 43 9.43 2.88 3.66
C VAL A 43 9.46 2.23 2.27
N ALA A 44 10.66 2.01 1.72
CA ALA A 44 10.85 1.30 0.45
C ALA A 44 10.47 -0.20 0.54
N SER A 45 10.50 -0.77 1.74
CA SER A 45 10.25 -2.20 2.00
C SER A 45 8.76 -2.53 2.21
N PHE A 46 7.94 -1.51 2.50
CA PHE A 46 6.51 -1.68 2.65
C PHE A 46 5.86 -2.02 1.30
N SER A 47 5.00 -3.03 1.34
CA SER A 47 4.17 -3.41 0.20
C SER A 47 2.80 -3.81 0.72
N SER A 48 1.77 -3.52 -0.07
CA SER A 48 0.40 -3.91 0.26
C SER A 48 0.25 -5.43 0.36
N THR A 49 1.11 -6.22 -0.31
CA THR A 49 1.13 -7.68 -0.17
C THR A 49 1.52 -8.10 1.24
N LYS A 50 2.67 -7.64 1.74
CA LYS A 50 3.12 -7.94 3.11
C LYS A 50 2.11 -7.45 4.16
N ILE A 51 1.56 -6.26 3.98
CA ILE A 51 0.52 -5.70 4.87
C ILE A 51 -0.70 -6.64 4.94
N ARG A 52 -1.19 -7.12 3.79
CA ARG A 52 -2.33 -8.06 3.75
C ARG A 52 -2.01 -9.42 4.36
N GLU A 53 -0.77 -9.89 4.22
CA GLU A 53 -0.31 -11.13 4.85
C GLU A 53 -0.27 -10.98 6.37
N SER A 54 0.24 -9.86 6.88
CA SER A 54 0.28 -9.56 8.32
C SER A 54 -1.11 -9.49 8.98
N PHE A 55 -2.16 -9.11 8.22
CA PHE A 55 -3.52 -9.17 8.75
C PHE A 55 -4.03 -10.59 9.01
N LYS A 56 -3.47 -11.61 8.36
CA LYS A 56 -3.95 -13.00 8.47
C LYS A 56 -3.48 -13.70 9.73
N THR A 57 -2.27 -13.39 10.21
CA THR A 57 -1.70 -14.02 11.42
C THR A 57 -2.04 -13.24 12.70
N ALA A 58 -2.33 -11.94 12.59
CA ALA A 58 -2.95 -11.09 13.61
C ALA A 58 -2.40 -11.25 15.05
N GLY A 59 -1.08 -11.42 15.20
CA GLY A 59 -0.40 -11.43 16.49
C GLY A 59 0.13 -10.06 16.92
N PRO A 60 0.71 -9.97 18.14
CA PRO A 60 1.31 -8.73 18.66
C PRO A 60 2.46 -8.19 17.79
N GLU A 61 3.25 -9.08 17.19
CA GLU A 61 4.37 -8.71 16.32
C GLU A 61 3.86 -8.09 15.00
N GLU A 62 2.75 -8.62 14.47
CA GLU A 62 2.12 -8.08 13.26
C GLU A 62 1.44 -6.74 13.49
N HIS A 63 0.82 -6.52 14.66
CA HIS A 63 0.29 -5.21 15.01
C HIS A 63 1.40 -4.14 15.02
N GLN A 64 2.55 -4.45 15.61
CA GLN A 64 3.70 -3.52 15.62
C GLN A 64 4.20 -3.22 14.20
N TYR A 65 4.32 -4.23 13.34
CA TYR A 65 4.69 -4.02 11.94
C TYR A 65 3.66 -3.16 11.20
N LEU A 66 2.37 -3.40 11.41
CA LEU A 66 1.30 -2.66 10.75
C LEU A 66 1.25 -1.19 11.20
N CYS A 67 1.40 -0.92 12.49
CA CYS A 67 1.52 0.46 13.00
C CYS A 67 2.69 1.21 12.35
N HIS A 68 3.80 0.51 12.08
CA HIS A 68 4.95 1.09 11.40
C HIS A 68 4.71 1.31 9.89
N ALA A 69 3.97 0.41 9.23
CA ALA A 69 3.76 0.42 7.79
C ALA A 69 2.62 1.34 7.30
N ILE A 70 1.54 1.48 8.08
CA ILE A 70 0.31 2.21 7.66
C ILE A 70 -0.19 3.25 8.68
N CYS A 71 0.57 3.50 9.75
CA CYS A 71 0.17 4.25 10.96
C CYS A 71 -0.74 3.46 11.92
N GLU A 72 -0.68 3.84 13.21
CA GLU A 72 -1.39 3.14 14.29
C GLU A 72 -2.91 3.23 14.12
N GLU A 73 -3.43 4.39 13.72
CA GLU A 73 -4.86 4.59 13.52
C GLU A 73 -5.41 3.70 12.41
N ALA A 74 -4.67 3.50 11.32
CA ALA A 74 -5.09 2.62 10.23
C ALA A 74 -4.98 1.15 10.64
N ALA A 75 -3.93 0.78 11.37
CA ALA A 75 -3.77 -0.58 11.90
C ALA A 75 -4.92 -0.93 12.86
N ASP A 76 -5.26 -0.03 13.77
CA ASP A 76 -6.36 -0.21 14.72
C ASP A 76 -7.73 -0.20 14.05
N PHE A 77 -7.96 0.67 13.06
CA PHE A 77 -9.19 0.65 12.29
C PHE A 77 -9.42 -0.72 11.61
N ILE A 78 -8.36 -1.35 11.11
CA ILE A 78 -8.46 -2.62 10.39
C ILE A 78 -8.57 -3.80 11.38
N LEU A 79 -7.73 -3.84 12.41
CA LEU A 79 -7.61 -4.98 13.33
C LEU A 79 -8.58 -4.91 14.52
N ARG A 80 -8.92 -3.70 14.99
CA ARG A 80 -9.73 -3.45 16.18
C ARG A 80 -10.75 -2.32 15.94
N PRO A 81 -11.58 -2.39 14.89
CA PRO A 81 -12.56 -1.35 14.61
C PRO A 81 -13.54 -1.19 15.77
N SER A 82 -13.87 0.06 16.11
CA SER A 82 -14.98 0.35 17.01
C SER A 82 -16.31 -0.15 16.43
N ALA A 83 -17.32 -0.32 17.29
CA ALA A 83 -18.66 -0.72 16.83
C ALA A 83 -19.24 0.28 15.81
N GLU A 84 -18.97 1.57 16.00
CA GLU A 84 -19.40 2.64 15.09
C GLU A 84 -18.68 2.57 13.74
N GLN A 85 -17.36 2.38 13.74
CA GLN A 85 -16.55 2.21 12.52
C GLN A 85 -17.00 0.97 11.74
N ARG A 86 -17.20 -0.15 12.45
CA ARG A 86 -17.69 -1.39 11.86
C ARG A 86 -19.10 -1.25 11.28
N ALA A 87 -19.97 -0.46 11.92
CA ALA A 87 -21.31 -0.17 11.40
C ALA A 87 -21.26 0.74 10.16
N ALA A 88 -20.40 1.77 10.18
CA ALA A 88 -20.22 2.71 9.07
C ALA A 88 -19.68 2.05 7.80
N TYR A 89 -18.77 1.08 7.94
CA TYR A 89 -18.10 0.39 6.83
C TYR A 89 -18.46 -1.10 6.74
N LYS A 90 -19.71 -1.44 7.06
CA LYS A 90 -20.18 -2.83 7.20
C LYS A 90 -19.85 -3.71 5.99
N GLU A 91 -20.03 -3.20 4.77
CA GLU A 91 -19.77 -3.97 3.56
C GLU A 91 -18.29 -4.22 3.32
N ASP A 92 -17.44 -3.26 3.67
CA ASP A 92 -15.99 -3.37 3.51
C ASP A 92 -15.41 -4.34 4.54
N PHE A 93 -15.83 -4.24 5.81
CA PHE A 93 -15.45 -5.22 6.82
C PHE A 93 -15.94 -6.62 6.49
N LYS A 94 -17.13 -6.78 5.91
CA LYS A 94 -17.60 -8.08 5.42
C LYS A 94 -16.66 -8.67 4.35
N LYS A 95 -16.19 -7.86 3.41
CA LYS A 95 -15.21 -8.32 2.39
C LYS A 95 -13.86 -8.64 3.00
N LEU A 96 -13.40 -7.82 3.94
CA LEU A 96 -12.15 -8.03 4.65
C LEU A 96 -12.17 -9.35 5.42
N GLU A 97 -13.23 -9.64 6.16
CA GLU A 97 -13.42 -10.89 6.91
C GLU A 97 -13.42 -12.11 5.99
N GLN A 98 -14.07 -12.02 4.83
CA GLN A 98 -14.05 -13.10 3.84
C GLN A 98 -12.64 -13.41 3.34
N GLN A 99 -11.78 -12.39 3.18
CA GLN A 99 -10.39 -12.57 2.76
C GLN A 99 -9.49 -13.12 3.86
N LEU A 100 -9.83 -12.86 5.12
CA LEU A 100 -9.11 -13.40 6.29
C LEU A 100 -9.48 -14.86 6.53
N ILE A 101 -10.76 -15.23 6.39
CA ILE A 101 -11.24 -16.61 6.57
C ILE A 101 -10.79 -17.52 5.42
N ALA A 102 -10.75 -17.00 4.18
CA ALA A 102 -10.34 -17.79 3.01
C ALA A 102 -8.86 -18.18 2.98
N SER A 103 -8.04 -17.74 3.94
CA SER A 103 -6.64 -18.13 4.05
C SER A 103 -6.37 -19.33 4.97
N ASP A 104 -7.38 -19.83 5.69
CA ASP A 104 -7.27 -20.98 6.61
C ASP A 104 -7.84 -22.29 6.03
N ALA A 105 -8.21 -22.30 4.74
CA ALA A 105 -8.74 -23.46 4.00
C ALA A 105 -7.80 -23.87 2.85
#